data_AF-A0A937D172-F1
#
_entry.id   AF-A0A937D172-F1
#
_cell.length_a   1.000
_cell.length_b   1.000
_cell.length_c   1.000
_cell.angle_alpha   90.00
_cell.angle_beta   90.00
_cell.angle_gamma   90.00
#
_symmetry.space_group_name_H-M   'P 1'
#
loop_
_entity.id
_entity.type
_entity.pdbx_description
1 polymer ?
#
loop_
_entity_poly.entity_id
_entity_poly.type
_entity_poly.pdbx_seq_one_letter_code
_entity_poly.pdbx_strand_id
1 'polypeptide(L)' 'MATYVVAIRREARLETVTAEERVRQVPGVHIKGAGNPSRVVIEASSQAVSEIERRFGDKVIVEPEIRHGRLGE' A
#
# COMPACT_ATOMS: atom_id res chain seq x y z
N MET A 1 10.80 9.84 4.27
CA MET A 1 9.64 9.05 3.82
C MET A 1 10.16 7.69 3.39
N ALA A 2 9.36 6.62 3.52
CA ALA A 2 9.78 5.28 3.18
C ALA A 2 8.81 4.65 2.16
N THR A 3 9.28 3.63 1.45
CA THR A 3 8.47 2.89 0.48
C THR A 3 7.76 1.73 1.16
N TYR A 4 6.48 1.58 0.88
CA TYR A 4 5.62 0.54 1.40
C TYR A 4 4.87 -0.15 0.26
N VAL A 5 4.55 -1.41 0.48
CA VAL A 5 3.63 -2.19 -0.33
C VAL A 5 2.32 -2.28 0.43
N VAL A 6 1.23 -1.83 -0.19
CA VAL A 6 -0.11 -2.02 0.32
C VAL A 6 -0.81 -3.09 -0.49
N ALA A 7 -1.38 -4.08 0.17
CA ALA A 7 -2.09 -5.18 -0.46
C ALA A 7 -3.49 -5.36 0.12
N ILE A 8 -4.49 -5.62 -0.73
CA ILE A 8 -5.85 -5.96 -0.31
C ILE A 8 -5.85 -7.36 0.30
N ARG A 9 -6.39 -7.45 1.52
CA ARG A 9 -6.64 -8.70 2.25
C ARG A 9 -7.62 -9.58 1.48
N ARG A 10 -7.48 -10.91 1.61
CA ARG A 10 -8.27 -11.86 0.81
C ARG A 10 -9.77 -11.66 0.99
N GLU A 11 -10.21 -11.39 2.20
CA GLU A 11 -11.59 -11.11 2.60
C GLU A 11 -12.18 -9.86 1.93
N ALA A 12 -11.35 -8.86 1.63
CA ALA A 12 -11.74 -7.59 1.02
C ALA A 12 -11.59 -7.58 -0.51
N ARG A 13 -11.13 -8.68 -1.14
CA ARG A 13 -10.90 -8.74 -2.60
C ARG A 13 -12.18 -8.74 -3.44
N LEU A 14 -13.32 -9.02 -2.84
CA LEU A 14 -14.62 -8.99 -3.52
C LEU A 14 -15.16 -7.57 -3.68
N GLU A 15 -14.59 -6.61 -2.96
CA GLU A 15 -14.92 -5.20 -3.13
C GLU A 15 -14.32 -4.70 -4.46
N THR A 16 -15.09 -3.91 -5.20
CA THR A 16 -14.64 -3.32 -6.49
C THR A 16 -13.58 -2.23 -6.34
N VAL A 17 -13.23 -1.86 -5.10
CA VAL A 17 -12.31 -0.77 -4.79
C VAL A 17 -10.87 -1.26 -4.79
N THR A 18 -10.04 -0.64 -5.63
CA THR A 18 -8.62 -0.99 -5.75
C THR A 18 -7.78 -0.53 -4.55
N ALA A 19 -6.58 -1.11 -4.39
CA ALA A 19 -5.65 -0.72 -3.35
C ALA A 19 -5.24 0.76 -3.49
N GLU A 20 -5.06 1.22 -4.72
CA GLU A 20 -4.74 2.61 -5.05
C GLU A 20 -5.87 3.57 -4.61
N GLU A 21 -7.13 3.26 -4.95
CA GLU A 21 -8.27 4.12 -4.60
C GLU A 21 -8.49 4.28 -3.10
N ARG A 22 -8.08 3.29 -2.29
CA ARG A 22 -8.12 3.38 -0.83
C ARG A 22 -7.05 4.32 -0.31
N VAL A 23 -5.79 4.09 -0.71
CA VAL A 23 -4.65 4.82 -0.13
C VAL A 23 -4.53 6.25 -0.65
N ARG A 24 -5.05 6.57 -1.86
CA ARG A 24 -5.06 7.95 -2.38
C ARG A 24 -5.87 8.93 -1.52
N GLN A 25 -6.76 8.43 -0.67
CA GLN A 25 -7.60 9.23 0.22
C GLN A 25 -6.87 9.67 1.49
N VAL A 26 -5.65 9.16 1.71
CA VAL A 26 -4.85 9.47 2.90
C VAL A 26 -3.82 10.55 2.55
N PRO A 27 -3.84 11.72 3.24
CA PRO A 27 -2.84 12.75 3.05
C PRO A 27 -1.41 12.25 3.30
N GLY A 28 -0.46 12.65 2.45
CA GLY A 28 0.95 12.28 2.59
C GLY A 28 1.33 10.93 1.95
N VAL A 29 0.40 10.29 1.23
CA VAL A 29 0.66 9.11 0.39
C VAL A 29 0.99 9.53 -1.04
N HIS A 30 2.09 8.99 -1.58
CA HIS A 30 2.46 9.12 -2.99
C HIS A 30 2.50 7.75 -3.64
N ILE A 31 1.72 7.53 -4.70
CA ILE A 31 1.73 6.26 -5.44
C ILE A 31 3.03 6.15 -6.27
N LYS A 32 3.78 5.06 -6.10
CA LYS A 32 4.99 4.75 -6.89
C LYS A 32 4.73 3.71 -8.00
N GLY A 33 3.74 2.84 -7.81
CA GLY A 33 3.37 1.85 -8.83
C GLY A 33 2.10 1.08 -8.51
N ALA A 34 1.19 0.99 -9.49
CA ALA A 34 -0.14 0.39 -9.34
C ALA A 34 -0.49 -0.55 -10.52
N GLY A 35 0.38 -1.53 -10.79
CA GLY A 35 0.16 -2.51 -11.86
C GLY A 35 -0.85 -3.62 -11.49
N ASN A 36 -1.28 -3.71 -10.23
CA ASN A 36 -2.18 -4.75 -9.73
C ASN A 36 -3.33 -4.11 -8.92
N PRO A 37 -4.61 -4.37 -9.24
CA PRO A 37 -5.74 -3.79 -8.52
C PRO A 37 -5.74 -4.08 -7.01
N SER A 38 -5.19 -5.22 -6.61
CA SER A 38 -5.08 -5.65 -5.22
C SER A 38 -3.76 -5.27 -4.56
N ARG A 39 -2.82 -4.62 -5.26
CA ARG A 39 -1.50 -4.27 -4.70
C ARG A 39 -0.94 -2.99 -5.30
N VAL A 40 -0.55 -2.07 -4.44
CA VAL A 40 0.05 -0.79 -4.81
C VAL A 40 1.32 -0.53 -4.02
N VAL A 41 2.33 0.05 -4.67
CA VAL A 41 3.55 0.54 -4.01
C VAL A 41 3.38 2.03 -3.77
N ILE A 42 3.64 2.46 -2.55
CA ILE A 42 3.51 3.86 -2.12
C ILE A 42 4.79 4.35 -1.43
N GLU A 43 5.00 5.65 -1.44
CA GLU A 43 5.92 6.36 -0.57
C GLU A 43 5.10 7.20 0.43
N ALA A 44 5.35 6.99 1.71
CA ALA A 44 4.54 7.58 2.78
C ALA A 44 5.40 7.91 4.01
N SER A 45 4.88 8.79 4.87
CA SER A 45 5.38 8.98 6.23
C SER A 45 4.80 7.91 7.17
N SER A 46 5.45 7.67 8.31
CA SER A 46 4.92 6.75 9.34
C SER A 46 3.53 7.18 9.83
N GLN A 47 3.25 8.47 9.86
CA GLN A 47 1.94 9.02 10.19
C GLN A 47 0.88 8.65 9.13
N ALA A 48 1.21 8.77 7.84
CA ALA A 48 0.30 8.36 6.77
C ALA A 48 0.06 6.84 6.78
N VAL A 49 1.08 6.03 7.08
CA VAL A 49 0.91 4.58 7.26
C VAL A 49 -0.03 4.26 8.43
N SER A 50 0.18 4.90 9.59
CA SER A 50 -0.71 4.73 10.74
C SER A 50 -2.15 5.11 10.40
N GLU A 51 -2.34 6.11 9.55
CA GLU A 51 -3.68 6.52 9.09
C GLU A 51 -4.30 5.52 8.12
N ILE A 52 -3.51 4.91 7.23
CA ILE A 52 -3.97 3.81 6.36
C ILE A 52 -4.41 2.62 7.23
N GLU A 53 -3.58 2.21 8.19
CA GLU A 53 -3.88 1.10 9.09
C GLU A 53 -5.13 1.38 9.93
N ARG A 54 -5.29 2.62 10.42
CA ARG A 54 -6.48 3.03 11.18
C ARG A 54 -7.77 2.98 10.36
N ARG A 55 -7.75 3.45 9.10
CA ARG A 55 -8.95 3.55 8.25
C ARG A 55 -9.28 2.26 7.51
N PHE A 56 -8.26 1.51 7.13
CA PHE A 56 -8.37 0.42 6.17
C PHE A 56 -7.67 -0.85 6.64
N GLY A 57 -7.18 -0.94 7.88
CA GLY A 57 -6.46 -2.12 8.38
C GLY A 57 -7.27 -3.41 8.38
N ASP A 58 -8.60 -3.33 8.31
CA ASP A 58 -9.50 -4.48 8.10
C ASP A 58 -9.51 -4.99 6.64
N LYS A 59 -9.09 -4.15 5.69
CA LYS A 59 -9.16 -4.42 4.24
C LYS A 59 -7.81 -4.50 3.56
N VAL A 60 -6.79 -3.84 4.12
CA VAL A 60 -5.44 -3.82 3.57
C VAL A 60 -4.40 -4.23 4.60
N ILE A 61 -3.24 -4.67 4.10
CA ILE A 61 -2.01 -4.88 4.85
C ILE A 61 -0.97 -3.94 4.27
N VAL A 62 -0.18 -3.29 5.13
CA VAL A 62 0.89 -2.37 4.74
C VAL A 62 2.22 -2.96 5.21
N GLU A 63 3.10 -3.30 4.28
CA GLU A 63 4.42 -3.84 4.57
C GLU A 63 5.49 -2.89 4.04
N PRO A 64 6.64 -2.72 4.71
CA PRO A 64 7.76 -2.01 4.12
C PRO A 64 8.21 -2.70 2.82
N GLU A 65 8.55 -1.93 1.79
CA GLU A 65 9.10 -2.51 0.57
C GLU A 65 10.52 -3.02 0.86
N ILE A 66 10.63 -4.34 1.01
CA ILE A 66 11.93 -5.00 1.03
C ILE A 66 12.40 -5.13 -0.42
N ARG A 67 13.20 -4.16 -0.87
CA ARG A 67 13.96 -4.33 -2.12
C ARG A 67 15.02 -5.39 -1.88
N HIS A 68 14.78 -6.59 -2.38
CA HIS A 68 15.88 -7.51 -2.61
C HIS A 68 16.81 -6.84 -3.63
N GLY A 69 17.94 -6.33 -3.15
CA GLY A 69 19.03 -5.95 -4.05
C GLY A 69 19.29 -7.14 -4.94
N ARG A 70 19.20 -6.93 -6.26
CA ARG A 70 19.56 -7.95 -7.24
C ARG A 70 21.02 -8.32 -6.94
N LEU A 71 21.26 -9.48 -6.33
CA LEU A 71 22.58 -10.08 -6.27
C LEU A 71 22.83 -10.65 -7.66
N GLY A 72 23.70 -9.99 -8.41
CA GLY A 72 23.96 -10.20 -9.84
C GLY A 72 23.57 -8.92 -10.60
N GLU A 73 24.50 -8.13 -11.10
CA GLU A 73 25.77 -8.47 -11.79
C GLU A 73 26.91 -7.51 -11.43
#